data_AF-A0A838V7B5-F1
#
_entry.id   AF-A0A838V7B5-F1
#
_cell.length_a   1.000
_cell.length_b   1.000
_cell.length_c   1.000
_cell.angle_alpha   90.00
_cell.angle_beta   90.00
_cell.angle_gamma   90.00
#
_symmetry.space_group_name_H-M   'P 1'
#
loop_
_entity.id
_entity.type
_entity.pdbx_description
1 polymer ?
#
loop_
_entity_poly.entity_id
_entity_poly.type
_entity_poly.pdbx_seq_one_letter_code
_entity_poly.pdbx_strand_id
1 'polypeptide(L)'
;MRAHPFPWRPLLFVWAAISVLLVVMMYTAILTGSYADPDDLMRLQQVRDLAGGQGWFDMTQHRMAPPAGLSMHWSRLVDIPLLIFMAPLTPLLGQPAAEAIAVTAAPLLTLLVLLVGLVFAMRRLFGPLPSIPLFAPLLLVSAPAVMAQIHPTRIDHHGWQIAFAALAFAGLLARDPRRSGLAAGTATAIYLSISLEGLPFALACAAILALLWALGRESGVRLTAFMAALAGAGAALFVLTAPTLRWSEPYCDALMPAHVVTLAVAALGTAGAVRFAG
;
A
#
# COMPACT_ATOMS: atom_id res chain seq x y z
N MET A 1 -23.14 -21.32 11.50
CA MET A 1 -22.00 -21.62 10.61
C MET A 1 -20.71 -21.38 11.38
N ARG A 2 -19.85 -22.40 11.55
CA ARG A 2 -18.57 -22.23 12.27
C ARG A 2 -17.69 -21.27 11.50
N ALA A 3 -17.09 -20.29 12.18
CA ALA A 3 -16.10 -19.42 11.58
C ALA A 3 -14.89 -20.28 11.21
N HIS A 4 -14.67 -20.51 9.92
CA HIS A 4 -13.45 -21.18 9.48
C HIS A 4 -12.27 -20.24 9.72
N PRO A 5 -11.22 -20.67 10.44
CA PRO A 5 -10.06 -19.83 10.71
C PRO A 5 -9.40 -19.40 9.40
N PHE A 6 -8.67 -18.29 9.44
CA PHE A 6 -7.87 -17.87 8.29
C PHE A 6 -6.75 -18.89 8.03
N PRO A 7 -6.52 -19.30 6.76
CA PRO A 7 -5.62 -20.40 6.45
C PRO A 7 -4.16 -19.93 6.43
N TRP A 8 -3.64 -19.52 7.60
CA TRP A 8 -2.29 -18.96 7.74
C TRP A 8 -1.19 -19.93 7.29
N ARG A 9 -1.25 -21.19 7.71
CA ARG A 9 -0.23 -22.20 7.38
C ARG A 9 -0.03 -22.39 5.86
N PRO A 10 -1.06 -22.72 5.06
CA PRO A 10 -0.88 -22.86 3.62
C PRO A 10 -0.55 -21.53 2.93
N LEU A 11 -1.06 -20.39 3.42
CA LEU A 11 -0.66 -19.08 2.88
C LEU A 11 0.83 -18.81 3.09
N LEU A 12 1.35 -19.05 4.29
CA LEU A 12 2.78 -18.86 4.60
C LEU A 12 3.66 -19.84 3.82
N PHE A 13 3.20 -21.08 3.61
CA PHE A 13 3.92 -22.02 2.75
C PHE A 13 4.00 -21.52 1.31
N VAL A 14 2.89 -21.07 0.73
CA VAL A 14 2.85 -20.49 -0.62
C VAL A 14 3.72 -19.25 -0.72
N TRP A 15 3.59 -18.34 0.24
CA TRP A 15 4.43 -17.14 0.33
C TRP A 15 5.92 -17.49 0.38
N ALA A 16 6.31 -18.43 1.23
CA ALA A 16 7.71 -18.87 1.34
C ALA A 16 8.22 -19.50 0.04
N ALA A 17 7.42 -20.34 -0.61
CA ALA A 17 7.78 -20.96 -1.88
C ALA A 17 8.01 -19.92 -2.99
N ILE A 18 7.09 -18.95 -3.14
CA ILE A 18 7.25 -17.85 -4.10
C ILE A 18 8.44 -16.97 -3.72
N SER A 19 8.63 -16.69 -2.43
CA SER A 19 9.75 -15.88 -1.94
C SER A 19 11.10 -16.51 -2.28
N VAL A 20 11.25 -17.83 -2.05
CA VAL A 20 12.46 -18.57 -2.43
C VAL A 20 12.68 -18.49 -3.94
N LEU A 21 11.64 -18.70 -4.75
CA LEU A 21 11.74 -18.59 -6.20
C LEU A 21 12.19 -17.20 -6.64
N LEU A 22 11.58 -16.13 -6.12
CA LEU A 22 11.95 -14.75 -6.43
C LEU A 22 13.39 -14.42 -6.01
N VAL A 23 13.83 -14.88 -4.83
CA VAL A 23 15.22 -14.71 -4.38
C VAL A 23 16.20 -15.44 -5.28
N VAL A 24 15.89 -16.67 -5.69
CA VAL A 24 16.73 -17.43 -6.64
C VAL A 24 16.81 -16.72 -7.99
N MET A 25 15.68 -16.25 -8.53
CA MET A 25 15.64 -15.54 -9.80
C MET A 25 16.40 -14.21 -9.74
N MET A 26 16.31 -13.49 -8.62
CA MET A 26 16.94 -12.17 -8.43
C MET A 26 18.31 -12.25 -7.76
N TYR A 27 18.87 -13.44 -7.55
CA TYR A 27 20.10 -13.66 -6.76
C TYR A 27 21.26 -12.77 -7.24
N THR A 28 21.53 -12.76 -8.54
CA THR A 28 22.58 -11.93 -9.12
C THR A 28 22.31 -10.44 -8.88
N ALA A 29 21.07 -9.98 -9.09
CA ALA A 29 20.70 -8.58 -8.89
C ALA A 29 20.85 -8.13 -7.43
N ILE A 30 20.48 -9.00 -6.48
CA ILE A 30 20.66 -8.75 -5.04
C ILE A 30 22.15 -8.59 -4.71
N LEU A 31 23.00 -9.50 -5.20
CA LEU A 31 24.44 -9.48 -4.90
C LEU A 31 25.19 -8.33 -5.55
N THR A 32 24.82 -7.94 -6.77
CA THR A 32 25.49 -6.87 -7.50
C THR A 32 24.89 -5.49 -7.23
N GLY A 33 23.77 -5.41 -6.50
CA GLY A 33 23.03 -4.16 -6.31
C GLY A 33 22.44 -3.64 -7.63
N SER A 34 21.93 -4.53 -8.46
CA SER A 34 21.25 -4.18 -9.71
C SER A 34 19.76 -3.94 -9.44
N TYR A 35 19.28 -2.76 -9.83
CA TYR A 35 17.90 -2.33 -9.64
C TYR A 35 17.21 -2.19 -10.99
N ALA A 36 15.89 -2.37 -11.02
CA ALA A 36 15.16 -2.36 -12.29
C ALA A 36 14.82 -0.95 -12.77
N ASP A 37 14.75 0.04 -11.86
CA ASP A 37 14.45 1.44 -12.17
C ASP A 37 15.28 2.37 -11.26
N PRO A 38 15.68 3.56 -11.73
CA PRO A 38 16.32 4.58 -10.91
C PRO A 38 15.56 4.95 -9.63
N ASP A 39 14.23 4.80 -9.61
CA ASP A 39 13.42 5.09 -8.43
C ASP A 39 13.75 4.19 -7.25
N ASP A 40 14.12 2.92 -7.48
CA ASP A 40 14.58 2.04 -6.40
C ASP A 40 15.88 2.55 -5.77
N LEU A 41 16.83 3.00 -6.60
CA LEU A 41 18.11 3.51 -6.14
C LEU A 41 17.92 4.78 -5.33
N MET A 42 17.07 5.69 -5.83
CA MET A 42 16.72 6.91 -5.12
C MET A 42 16.00 6.62 -3.80
N ARG A 43 15.11 5.60 -3.78
CA ARG A 43 14.43 5.17 -2.56
C ARG A 43 15.42 4.64 -1.53
N LEU A 44 16.35 3.80 -1.95
CA LEU A 44 17.40 3.29 -1.07
C LEU A 44 18.24 4.45 -0.51
N GLN A 45 18.60 5.42 -1.35
CA GLN A 45 19.34 6.61 -0.92
C GLN A 45 18.55 7.42 0.13
N GLN A 46 17.27 7.66 -0.11
CA GLN A 46 16.39 8.35 0.85
C GLN A 46 16.30 7.62 2.20
N VAL A 47 16.29 6.28 2.17
CA VAL A 47 16.28 5.44 3.38
C VAL A 47 17.64 5.46 4.09
N ARG A 48 18.76 5.45 3.36
CA ARG A 48 20.10 5.63 3.92
C ARG A 48 20.22 6.96 4.64
N ASP A 49 19.75 8.04 4.03
CA ASP A 49 19.85 9.38 4.62
C ASP A 49 18.98 9.47 5.89
N LEU A 50 17.76 8.91 5.88
CA LEU A 50 16.92 8.82 7.08
C LEU A 50 17.58 7.98 8.19
N ALA A 51 18.18 6.83 7.86
CA ALA A 51 18.94 6.03 8.81
C ALA A 51 20.22 6.74 9.31
N GLY A 52 20.80 7.62 8.48
CA GLY A 52 21.96 8.46 8.78
C GLY A 52 21.64 9.71 9.59
N GLY A 53 20.38 9.92 10.00
CA GLY A 53 19.96 11.02 10.87
C GLY A 53 19.21 12.16 10.19
N GLN A 54 18.91 12.05 8.89
CA GLN A 54 18.01 13.00 8.22
C GLN A 54 16.63 12.97 8.89
N GLY A 55 16.00 14.14 9.04
CA GLY A 55 14.72 14.25 9.74
C GLY A 55 13.61 13.47 9.04
N TRP A 56 12.65 12.94 9.80
CA TRP A 56 11.48 12.22 9.26
C TRP A 56 10.73 13.03 8.19
N PHE A 57 10.55 14.33 8.42
CA PHE A 57 9.88 15.24 7.49
C PHE A 57 10.84 15.94 6.52
N ASP A 58 12.13 15.68 6.57
CA ASP A 58 13.06 16.18 5.57
C ASP A 58 13.22 15.13 4.47
N MET A 59 12.61 15.36 3.31
CA MET A 59 12.77 14.46 2.15
C MET A 59 13.67 15.06 1.06
N THR A 60 14.47 16.07 1.41
CA THR A 60 15.37 16.71 0.46
C THR A 60 16.51 15.76 0.14
N GLN A 61 16.74 15.50 -1.14
CA GLN A 61 17.90 14.80 -1.64
C GLN A 61 18.96 15.84 -1.97
N HIS A 62 19.80 16.17 -0.99
CA HIS A 62 20.79 17.26 -1.10
C HIS A 62 21.88 17.01 -2.16
N ARG A 63 22.05 15.75 -2.58
CA ARG A 63 23.00 15.36 -3.63
C ARG A 63 22.45 15.63 -5.04
N MET A 64 21.16 15.90 -5.16
CA MET A 64 20.47 16.21 -6.41
C MET A 64 20.31 17.72 -6.56
N ALA A 65 20.57 18.27 -7.75
CA ALA A 65 20.46 19.70 -8.02
C ALA A 65 21.15 20.63 -6.98
N PRO A 66 22.45 20.41 -6.65
CA PRO A 66 23.14 21.26 -5.69
C PRO A 66 23.25 22.71 -6.20
N PRO A 67 23.17 23.72 -5.31
CA PRO A 67 23.08 23.61 -3.85
C PRO A 67 21.66 23.48 -3.31
N ALA A 68 20.62 23.61 -4.16
CA ALA A 68 19.23 23.68 -3.72
C ALA A 68 18.71 22.36 -3.15
N GLY A 69 19.19 21.22 -3.65
CA GLY A 69 18.61 19.92 -3.34
C GLY A 69 17.35 19.65 -4.18
N LEU A 70 16.87 18.40 -4.14
CA LEU A 70 15.58 18.03 -4.73
C LEU A 70 14.65 17.45 -3.65
N SER A 71 13.50 18.09 -3.44
CA SER A 71 12.48 17.62 -2.49
C SER A 71 11.70 16.44 -3.09
N MET A 72 11.81 15.25 -2.49
CA MET A 72 11.12 14.04 -2.99
C MET A 72 9.70 13.93 -2.45
N HIS A 73 8.70 13.95 -3.33
CA HIS A 73 7.27 13.92 -2.94
C HIS A 73 6.79 12.58 -2.37
N TRP A 74 7.64 11.55 -2.39
CA TRP A 74 7.30 10.20 -1.98
C TRP A 74 6.93 10.08 -0.50
N SER A 75 5.98 9.19 -0.22
CA SER A 75 5.55 8.90 1.14
C SER A 75 6.61 8.14 1.95
N ARG A 76 6.80 8.55 3.21
CA ARG A 76 7.62 7.83 4.20
C ARG A 76 7.10 6.45 4.56
N LEU A 77 5.84 6.13 4.28
CA LEU A 77 5.28 4.82 4.60
C LEU A 77 6.03 3.66 3.93
N VAL A 78 6.51 3.89 2.70
CA VAL A 78 7.26 2.88 1.93
C VAL A 78 8.71 2.74 2.43
N ASP A 79 9.23 3.75 3.14
CA ASP A 79 10.56 3.72 3.74
C ASP A 79 10.60 2.84 5.01
N ILE A 80 9.47 2.74 5.74
CA ILE A 80 9.39 2.04 7.03
C ILE A 80 9.83 0.57 6.95
N PRO A 81 9.32 -0.27 6.02
CA PRO A 81 9.74 -1.66 5.91
C PRO A 81 11.24 -1.81 5.65
N LEU A 82 11.81 -0.93 4.81
CA LEU A 82 13.24 -0.94 4.51
C LEU A 82 14.06 -0.61 5.76
N LEU A 83 13.66 0.43 6.51
CA LEU A 83 14.32 0.78 7.77
C LEU A 83 14.23 -0.31 8.83
N ILE A 84 13.07 -0.97 8.97
CA ILE A 84 12.86 -2.06 9.95
C ILE A 84 13.85 -3.20 9.71
N PHE A 85 14.13 -3.54 8.45
CA PHE A 85 15.11 -4.58 8.12
C PHE A 85 16.55 -4.04 8.15
N MET A 86 16.80 -2.86 7.61
CA MET A 86 18.15 -2.32 7.44
C MET A 86 18.78 -1.88 8.76
N ALA A 87 18.12 -0.99 9.51
CA ALA A 87 18.71 -0.30 10.66
C ALA A 87 19.24 -1.24 11.77
N PRO A 88 18.51 -2.29 12.22
CA PRO A 88 19.04 -3.19 13.25
C PRO A 88 20.12 -4.15 12.72
N LEU A 89 20.16 -4.41 11.41
CA LEU A 89 21.13 -5.30 10.79
C LEU A 89 22.44 -4.60 10.42
N THR A 90 22.40 -3.29 10.14
CA THR A 90 23.60 -2.48 9.85
C THR A 90 24.72 -2.66 10.88
N PRO A 91 24.50 -2.54 12.21
CA PRO A 91 25.56 -2.73 13.18
C PRO A 91 26.03 -4.19 13.33
N LEU A 92 25.22 -5.18 12.89
CA LEU A 92 25.53 -6.61 13.03
C LEU A 92 26.27 -7.19 11.83
N LEU A 93 25.89 -6.76 10.62
CA LEU A 93 26.34 -7.36 9.35
C LEU A 93 27.07 -6.37 8.44
N GLY A 94 27.10 -5.09 8.82
CA GLY A 94 27.56 -3.99 7.97
C GLY A 94 26.48 -3.50 7.01
N GLN A 95 26.65 -2.26 6.53
CA GLN A 95 25.68 -1.59 5.67
C GLN A 95 25.36 -2.38 4.37
N PRO A 96 26.33 -2.93 3.61
CA PRO A 96 26.02 -3.60 2.35
C PRO A 96 25.12 -4.84 2.54
N ALA A 97 25.38 -5.65 3.57
CA ALA A 97 24.59 -6.84 3.85
C ALA A 97 23.20 -6.48 4.39
N ALA A 98 23.10 -5.47 5.26
CA ALA A 98 21.83 -4.98 5.79
C ALA A 98 20.92 -4.44 4.68
N GLU A 99 21.48 -3.70 3.72
CA GLU A 99 20.75 -3.21 2.55
C GLU A 99 20.28 -4.35 1.66
N ALA A 100 21.16 -5.30 1.32
CA ALA A 100 20.80 -6.46 0.51
C ALA A 100 19.63 -7.25 1.13
N ILE A 101 19.62 -7.39 2.46
CA ILE A 101 18.51 -8.01 3.19
C ILE A 101 17.25 -7.14 3.12
N ALA A 102 17.36 -5.82 3.35
CA ALA A 102 16.22 -4.92 3.34
C ALA A 102 15.52 -4.85 1.97
N VAL A 103 16.30 -4.70 0.89
CA VAL A 103 15.77 -4.64 -0.49
C VAL A 103 15.23 -5.98 -0.98
N THR A 104 15.53 -7.07 -0.27
CA THR A 104 14.94 -8.39 -0.48
C THR A 104 13.69 -8.58 0.37
N ALA A 105 13.75 -8.27 1.66
CA ALA A 105 12.69 -8.58 2.62
C ALA A 105 11.48 -7.64 2.49
N ALA A 106 11.67 -6.35 2.18
CA ALA A 106 10.56 -5.40 2.05
C ALA A 106 9.61 -5.76 0.88
N PRO A 107 10.08 -6.10 -0.34
CA PRO A 107 9.20 -6.56 -1.41
C PRO A 107 8.50 -7.89 -1.09
N LEU A 108 9.18 -8.82 -0.39
CA LEU A 108 8.58 -10.08 0.05
C LEU A 108 7.51 -9.88 1.13
N LEU A 109 7.67 -8.88 2.01
CA LEU A 109 6.61 -8.47 2.93
C LEU A 109 5.40 -7.90 2.16
N THR A 110 5.66 -7.10 1.13
CA THR A 110 4.60 -6.57 0.24
C THR A 110 3.83 -7.71 -0.43
N LEU A 111 4.54 -8.73 -0.93
CA LEU A 111 3.95 -9.95 -1.45
C LEU A 111 3.05 -10.66 -0.42
N LEU A 112 3.49 -10.76 0.84
CA LEU A 112 2.67 -11.36 1.90
C LEU A 112 1.36 -10.60 2.09
N VAL A 113 1.41 -9.26 2.13
CA VAL A 113 0.22 -8.41 2.28
C VAL A 113 -0.73 -8.58 1.09
N LEU A 114 -0.20 -8.61 -0.13
CA LEU A 114 -0.98 -8.90 -1.34
C LEU A 114 -1.68 -10.27 -1.25
N LEU A 115 -0.93 -11.34 -0.91
CA LEU A 115 -1.47 -12.68 -0.77
C LEU A 115 -2.58 -12.76 0.30
N VAL A 116 -2.40 -12.06 1.42
CA VAL A 116 -3.42 -11.94 2.47
C VAL A 116 -4.70 -11.30 1.92
N GLY A 117 -4.58 -10.19 1.18
CA GLY A 117 -5.70 -9.53 0.52
C GLY A 117 -6.43 -10.45 -0.47
N LEU A 118 -5.69 -11.13 -1.34
CA LEU A 118 -6.24 -12.06 -2.33
C LEU A 118 -6.97 -13.23 -1.65
N VAL A 119 -6.36 -13.89 -0.66
CA VAL A 119 -7.01 -15.00 0.07
C VAL A 119 -8.27 -14.51 0.78
N PHE A 120 -8.24 -13.31 1.36
CA PHE A 120 -9.42 -12.72 1.96
C PHE A 120 -10.54 -12.43 0.95
N ALA A 121 -10.22 -11.94 -0.25
CA ALA A 121 -11.19 -11.70 -1.30
C ALA A 121 -11.80 -13.02 -1.81
N MET A 122 -10.95 -13.99 -2.14
CA MET A 122 -11.37 -15.31 -2.64
C MET A 122 -12.26 -16.05 -1.65
N ARG A 123 -11.95 -16.02 -0.35
CA ARG A 123 -12.80 -16.65 0.68
C ARG A 123 -14.18 -16.02 0.80
N ARG A 124 -14.31 -14.73 0.48
CA ARG A 124 -15.59 -14.02 0.51
C ARG A 124 -16.42 -14.30 -0.76
N LEU A 125 -15.78 -14.50 -1.90
CA LEU A 125 -16.44 -14.82 -3.17
C LEU A 125 -16.86 -16.30 -3.26
N PHE A 126 -15.97 -17.21 -2.86
CA PHE A 126 -16.12 -18.66 -3.11
C PHE A 126 -16.34 -19.49 -1.85
N GLY A 127 -16.39 -18.86 -0.67
CA GLY A 127 -16.49 -19.55 0.62
C GLY A 127 -15.12 -20.04 1.14
N PRO A 128 -15.06 -20.68 2.32
CA PRO A 128 -13.80 -21.01 3.00
C PRO A 128 -13.18 -22.34 2.54
N LEU A 129 -12.97 -22.51 1.23
CA LEU A 129 -12.35 -23.72 0.69
C LEU A 129 -10.86 -23.83 1.11
N PRO A 130 -10.37 -25.01 1.57
CA PRO A 130 -8.98 -25.20 1.97
C PRO A 130 -7.96 -24.92 0.86
N SER A 131 -8.38 -25.06 -0.41
CA SER A 131 -7.55 -24.84 -1.59
C SER A 131 -7.35 -23.37 -1.97
N ILE A 132 -8.07 -22.42 -1.35
CA ILE A 132 -8.01 -20.99 -1.74
C ILE A 132 -6.59 -20.42 -1.75
N PRO A 133 -5.74 -20.67 -0.74
CA PRO A 133 -4.36 -20.19 -0.76
C PRO A 133 -3.55 -20.71 -1.95
N LEU A 134 -3.90 -21.89 -2.49
CA LEU A 134 -3.21 -22.51 -3.62
C LEU A 134 -3.60 -21.89 -4.97
N PHE A 135 -4.67 -21.11 -5.05
CA PHE A 135 -5.03 -20.35 -6.27
C PHE A 135 -4.26 -19.03 -6.37
N ALA A 136 -3.73 -18.49 -5.27
CA ALA A 136 -3.00 -17.23 -5.29
C ALA A 136 -1.77 -17.24 -6.23
N PRO A 137 -0.94 -18.30 -6.29
CA PRO A 137 0.13 -18.41 -7.28
C PRO A 137 -0.36 -18.32 -8.72
N LEU A 138 -1.50 -18.94 -9.05
CA LEU A 138 -2.07 -18.92 -10.40
C LEU A 138 -2.49 -17.50 -10.80
N LEU A 139 -3.11 -16.76 -9.88
CA LEU A 139 -3.46 -15.36 -10.10
C LEU A 139 -2.21 -14.49 -10.31
N LEU A 140 -1.16 -14.69 -9.52
CA LEU A 140 0.08 -13.93 -9.65
C LEU A 140 0.81 -14.23 -10.97
N VAL A 141 0.90 -15.50 -11.37
CA VAL A 141 1.48 -15.90 -12.67
C VAL A 141 0.69 -15.33 -13.84
N SER A 142 -0.64 -15.23 -13.73
CA SER A 142 -1.49 -14.61 -14.76
C SER A 142 -1.36 -13.09 -14.86
N ALA A 143 -0.64 -12.45 -13.93
CA ALA A 143 -0.49 -11.00 -13.85
C ALA A 143 1.00 -10.59 -13.86
N PRO A 144 1.72 -10.79 -14.98
CA PRO A 144 3.16 -10.50 -15.06
C PRO A 144 3.51 -9.05 -14.74
N ALA A 145 2.62 -8.10 -15.06
CA ALA A 145 2.80 -6.69 -14.70
C ALA A 145 2.81 -6.46 -13.18
N VAL A 146 2.06 -7.23 -12.40
CA VAL A 146 2.09 -7.17 -10.92
C VAL A 146 3.39 -7.74 -10.40
N MET A 147 3.87 -8.85 -10.99
CA MET A 147 5.14 -9.46 -10.59
C MET A 147 6.36 -8.60 -10.92
N ALA A 148 6.28 -7.80 -12.00
CA ALA A 148 7.30 -6.80 -12.31
C ALA A 148 7.44 -5.72 -11.23
N GLN A 149 6.42 -5.51 -10.39
CA GLN A 149 6.42 -4.51 -9.32
C GLN A 149 6.65 -5.10 -7.92
N ILE A 150 6.80 -6.44 -7.81
CA ILE A 150 6.96 -7.14 -6.54
C ILE A 150 8.01 -8.24 -6.69
N HIS A 151 9.28 -7.85 -6.57
CA HIS A 151 10.40 -8.78 -6.49
C HIS A 151 11.56 -8.15 -5.70
N PRO A 152 12.52 -8.95 -5.19
CA PRO A 152 13.73 -8.40 -4.59
C PRO A 152 14.37 -7.35 -5.50
N THR A 153 14.86 -6.27 -4.88
CA THR A 153 15.35 -5.04 -5.51
C THR A 153 14.31 -4.10 -6.12
N ARG A 154 13.02 -4.48 -6.30
CA ARG A 154 11.93 -3.52 -6.53
C ARG A 154 11.39 -2.96 -5.24
N ILE A 155 11.89 -1.81 -4.84
CA ILE A 155 11.58 -1.17 -3.56
C ILE A 155 10.83 0.15 -3.71
N ASP A 156 10.48 0.52 -4.95
CA ASP A 156 9.53 1.59 -5.20
C ASP A 156 8.09 1.25 -4.72
N HIS A 157 7.20 2.23 -4.81
CA HIS A 157 5.91 2.27 -4.15
C HIS A 157 4.78 1.46 -4.82
N HIS A 158 4.93 1.10 -6.10
CA HIS A 158 3.91 0.39 -6.87
C HIS A 158 3.46 -0.95 -6.25
N GLY A 159 4.39 -1.74 -5.72
CA GLY A 159 4.06 -3.01 -5.06
C GLY A 159 3.10 -2.81 -3.88
N TRP A 160 3.33 -1.76 -3.08
CA TRP A 160 2.47 -1.42 -1.95
C TRP A 160 1.08 -0.93 -2.39
N GLN A 161 1.01 -0.12 -3.45
CA GLN A 161 -0.28 0.28 -4.04
C GLN A 161 -1.11 -0.95 -4.43
N ILE A 162 -0.51 -1.95 -5.10
CA ILE A 162 -1.19 -3.18 -5.51
C ILE A 162 -1.66 -3.98 -4.28
N ALA A 163 -0.82 -4.09 -3.25
CA ALA A 163 -1.17 -4.80 -2.01
C ALA A 163 -2.35 -4.13 -1.29
N PHE A 164 -2.36 -2.81 -1.17
CA PHE A 164 -3.46 -2.07 -0.54
C PHE A 164 -4.72 -2.03 -1.41
N ALA A 165 -4.60 -2.03 -2.74
CA ALA A 165 -5.76 -2.21 -3.64
C ALA A 165 -6.42 -3.58 -3.43
N ALA A 166 -5.63 -4.66 -3.30
CA ALA A 166 -6.14 -6.00 -3.00
C ALA A 166 -6.83 -6.07 -1.63
N LEU A 167 -6.26 -5.42 -0.61
CA LEU A 167 -6.90 -5.30 0.71
C LEU A 167 -8.19 -4.48 0.67
N ALA A 168 -8.21 -3.37 -0.09
CA ALA A 168 -9.40 -2.56 -0.26
C ALA A 168 -10.52 -3.37 -0.91
N PHE A 169 -10.21 -4.08 -2.00
CA PHE A 169 -11.15 -4.98 -2.66
C PHE A 169 -11.67 -6.08 -1.72
N ALA A 170 -10.78 -6.71 -0.96
CA ALA A 170 -11.17 -7.71 0.04
C ALA A 170 -12.06 -7.12 1.15
N GLY A 171 -11.82 -5.87 1.55
CA GLY A 171 -12.66 -5.12 2.49
C GLY A 171 -14.06 -4.86 1.94
N LEU A 172 -14.17 -4.45 0.67
CA LEU A 172 -15.46 -4.21 -0.01
C LEU A 172 -16.33 -5.47 -0.09
N LEU A 173 -15.74 -6.65 -0.02
CA LEU A 173 -16.47 -7.93 -0.05
C LEU A 173 -16.93 -8.39 1.35
N ALA A 174 -16.59 -7.68 2.43
CA ALA A 174 -17.00 -8.09 3.77
C ALA A 174 -18.52 -7.97 3.98
N ARG A 175 -19.08 -8.93 4.74
CA ARG A 175 -20.54 -9.03 4.96
C ARG A 175 -21.08 -7.86 5.79
N ASP A 176 -20.40 -7.53 6.88
CA ASP A 176 -20.78 -6.40 7.74
C ASP A 176 -20.52 -5.08 6.99
N PRO A 177 -21.56 -4.27 6.68
CA PRO A 177 -21.41 -3.08 5.85
C PRO A 177 -20.43 -2.06 6.44
N ARG A 178 -20.45 -1.88 7.76
CA ARG A 178 -19.60 -0.89 8.44
C ARG A 178 -18.13 -1.30 8.41
N ARG A 179 -17.80 -2.53 8.83
CA ARG A 179 -16.44 -3.07 8.75
C ARG A 179 -15.94 -3.15 7.32
N SER A 180 -16.83 -3.45 6.37
CA SER A 180 -16.52 -3.44 4.94
C SER A 180 -16.04 -2.06 4.48
N GLY A 181 -16.84 -1.02 4.76
CA GLY A 181 -16.49 0.35 4.42
C GLY A 181 -15.23 0.81 5.14
N LEU A 182 -15.12 0.59 6.46
CA LEU A 182 -13.95 1.01 7.24
C LEU A 182 -12.66 0.38 6.74
N ALA A 183 -12.65 -0.94 6.52
CA ALA A 183 -11.46 -1.65 6.05
C ALA A 183 -11.06 -1.21 4.62
N ALA A 184 -12.05 -1.11 3.72
CA ALA A 184 -11.80 -0.68 2.35
C ALA A 184 -11.31 0.77 2.28
N GLY A 185 -11.99 1.69 2.96
CA GLY A 185 -11.64 3.10 2.97
C GLY A 185 -10.27 3.36 3.60
N THR A 186 -9.92 2.63 4.67
CA THR A 186 -8.58 2.73 5.28
C THR A 186 -7.50 2.23 4.33
N ALA A 187 -7.69 1.08 3.68
CA ALA A 187 -6.73 0.56 2.71
C ALA A 187 -6.57 1.50 1.50
N THR A 188 -7.66 2.07 1.00
CA THR A 188 -7.63 3.10 -0.06
C THR A 188 -6.94 4.39 0.42
N ALA A 189 -7.13 4.81 1.67
CA ALA A 189 -6.42 5.96 2.23
C ALA A 189 -4.91 5.72 2.29
N ILE A 190 -4.49 4.52 2.70
CA ILE A 190 -3.07 4.16 2.72
C ILE A 190 -2.51 4.18 1.30
N TYR A 191 -3.22 3.62 0.31
CA TYR A 191 -2.84 3.75 -1.10
C TYR A 191 -2.66 5.24 -1.47
N LEU A 192 -3.68 6.08 -1.31
CA LEU A 192 -3.57 7.50 -1.70
C LEU A 192 -2.44 8.24 -0.97
N SER A 193 -2.16 7.88 0.26
CA SER A 193 -1.06 8.46 1.03
C SER A 193 0.32 8.02 0.56
N ILE A 194 0.41 6.93 -0.20
CA ILE A 194 1.61 6.47 -0.87
C ILE A 194 1.81 7.23 -2.18
N SER A 195 0.74 7.33 -2.99
CA SER A 195 0.73 8.02 -4.29
C SER A 195 -0.71 8.32 -4.74
N LEU A 196 -0.89 9.47 -5.40
CA LEU A 196 -2.17 9.92 -5.96
C LEU A 196 -2.59 9.17 -7.22
N GLU A 197 -1.73 8.36 -7.83
CA GLU A 197 -2.11 7.43 -8.89
C GLU A 197 -3.25 6.48 -8.47
N GLY A 198 -3.48 6.31 -7.16
CA GLY A 198 -4.62 5.57 -6.63
C GLY A 198 -5.96 6.30 -6.71
N LEU A 199 -5.99 7.57 -7.13
CA LEU A 199 -7.21 8.36 -7.17
C LEU A 199 -8.30 7.76 -8.09
N PRO A 200 -8.00 7.29 -9.31
CA PRO A 200 -8.99 6.60 -10.13
C PRO A 200 -9.57 5.35 -9.44
N PHE A 201 -8.73 4.59 -8.72
CA PHE A 201 -9.18 3.42 -7.95
C PHE A 201 -10.10 3.83 -6.78
N ALA A 202 -9.73 4.87 -6.04
CA ALA A 202 -10.55 5.42 -4.95
C ALA A 202 -11.91 5.91 -5.45
N LEU A 203 -11.91 6.66 -6.56
CA LEU A 203 -13.11 7.15 -7.23
C LEU A 203 -14.00 6.00 -7.72
N ALA A 204 -13.42 4.98 -8.35
CA ALA A 204 -14.17 3.81 -8.79
C ALA A 204 -14.84 3.09 -7.60
N CYS A 205 -14.12 2.89 -6.49
CA CYS A 205 -14.69 2.29 -5.28
C CYS A 205 -15.86 3.13 -4.72
N ALA A 206 -15.66 4.44 -4.58
CA ALA A 206 -16.70 5.35 -4.08
C ALA A 206 -17.91 5.39 -5.02
N ALA A 207 -17.68 5.51 -6.33
CA ALA A 207 -18.73 5.58 -7.35
C ALA A 207 -19.57 4.30 -7.41
N ILE A 208 -18.95 3.13 -7.34
CA ILE A 208 -19.67 1.86 -7.29
C ILE A 208 -20.53 1.79 -6.03
N LEU A 209 -20.00 2.15 -4.86
CA LEU A 209 -20.76 2.15 -3.61
C LEU A 209 -21.94 3.13 -3.64
N ALA A 210 -21.72 4.33 -4.19
CA ALA A 210 -22.74 5.36 -4.40
C ALA A 210 -23.82 4.91 -5.38
N LEU A 211 -23.45 4.30 -6.50
CA LEU A 211 -24.39 3.75 -7.47
C LEU A 211 -25.24 2.63 -6.84
N LEU A 212 -24.61 1.69 -6.13
CA LEU A 212 -25.34 0.63 -5.43
C LEU A 212 -26.34 1.22 -4.41
N TRP A 213 -26.00 2.34 -3.79
CA TRP A 213 -26.86 3.01 -2.80
C TRP A 213 -28.04 3.69 -3.50
N ALA A 214 -27.77 4.43 -4.58
CA ALA A 214 -28.79 5.07 -5.41
C ALA A 214 -29.77 4.06 -6.03
N LEU A 215 -29.32 2.83 -6.30
CA LEU A 215 -30.15 1.73 -6.78
C LEU A 215 -30.90 0.97 -5.66
N GLY A 216 -30.88 1.46 -4.41
CA GLY A 216 -31.60 0.88 -3.28
C GLY A 216 -31.00 -0.43 -2.73
N ARG A 217 -29.73 -0.74 -3.02
CA ARG A 217 -29.10 -2.03 -2.65
C ARG A 217 -28.48 -2.03 -1.24
N GLU A 218 -29.05 -1.25 -0.31
CA GLU A 218 -28.64 -1.16 1.11
C GLU A 218 -27.15 -0.87 1.36
N SER A 219 -26.47 -0.14 0.47
CA SER A 219 -25.03 0.16 0.62
C SER A 219 -24.71 1.49 1.34
N GLY A 220 -25.70 2.22 1.85
CA GLY A 220 -25.50 3.54 2.49
C GLY A 220 -24.56 3.52 3.70
N VAL A 221 -24.69 2.52 4.59
CA VAL A 221 -23.78 2.34 5.74
C VAL A 221 -22.36 2.05 5.27
N ARG A 222 -22.19 1.21 4.24
CA ARG A 222 -20.88 0.85 3.69
C ARG A 222 -20.23 2.05 3.02
N LEU A 223 -20.98 2.78 2.20
CA LEU A 223 -20.55 4.00 1.53
C LEU A 223 -20.11 5.06 2.54
N THR A 224 -20.93 5.33 3.55
CA THR A 224 -20.61 6.31 4.60
C THR A 224 -19.36 5.90 5.37
N ALA A 225 -19.25 4.62 5.77
CA ALA A 225 -18.07 4.11 6.46
C ALA A 225 -16.80 4.14 5.59
N PHE A 226 -16.92 3.86 4.29
CA PHE A 226 -15.82 3.95 3.33
C PHE A 226 -15.32 5.39 3.21
N MET A 227 -16.21 6.35 2.96
CA MET A 227 -15.83 7.76 2.80
C MET A 227 -15.28 8.35 4.10
N ALA A 228 -15.87 8.00 5.25
CA ALA A 228 -15.36 8.45 6.55
C ALA A 228 -13.97 7.88 6.85
N ALA A 229 -13.73 6.60 6.59
CA ALA A 229 -12.40 6.01 6.76
C ALA A 229 -11.38 6.57 5.78
N LEU A 230 -11.77 6.76 4.51
CA LEU A 230 -10.91 7.34 3.48
C LEU A 230 -10.46 8.76 3.87
N ALA A 231 -11.39 9.61 4.29
CA ALA A 231 -11.08 10.97 4.70
C ALA A 231 -10.31 11.01 6.03
N GLY A 232 -10.74 10.25 7.04
CA GLY A 232 -10.14 10.25 8.37
C GLY A 232 -8.72 9.66 8.38
N ALA A 233 -8.53 8.49 7.80
CA ALA A 233 -7.22 7.88 7.68
C ALA A 233 -6.33 8.67 6.71
N GLY A 234 -6.88 9.22 5.62
CA GLY A 234 -6.14 10.07 4.69
C GLY A 234 -5.60 11.34 5.36
N ALA A 235 -6.42 12.02 6.17
CA ALA A 235 -6.00 13.18 6.95
C ALA A 235 -4.93 12.82 7.99
N ALA A 236 -5.12 11.71 8.73
CA ALA A 236 -4.14 11.25 9.71
C ALA A 236 -2.80 10.91 9.07
N LEU A 237 -2.81 10.15 7.97
CA LEU A 237 -1.60 9.78 7.24
C LEU A 237 -0.91 11.02 6.64
N PHE A 238 -1.68 11.96 6.09
CA PHE A 238 -1.15 13.23 5.60
C PHE A 238 -0.37 13.98 6.70
N VAL A 239 -0.92 14.10 7.91
CA VAL A 239 -0.21 14.74 9.03
C VAL A 239 1.05 13.95 9.44
N LEU A 240 1.01 12.62 9.38
CA LEU A 240 2.12 11.77 9.78
C LEU A 240 3.26 11.73 8.76
N THR A 241 3.00 11.97 7.48
CA THR A 241 3.98 11.77 6.40
C THR A 241 4.30 13.02 5.60
N ALA A 242 3.46 14.06 5.61
CA ALA A 242 3.68 15.28 4.85
C ALA A 242 4.40 16.35 5.70
N PRO A 243 5.57 16.84 5.27
CA PRO A 243 6.24 17.99 5.89
C PRO A 243 5.37 19.26 5.79
N THR A 244 5.37 20.09 6.84
CA THR A 244 4.61 21.36 6.85
C THR A 244 5.06 22.33 5.76
N LEU A 245 6.33 22.30 5.36
CA LEU A 245 6.85 23.12 4.25
C LEU A 245 6.20 22.79 2.89
N ARG A 246 5.62 21.59 2.71
CA ARG A 246 5.08 21.14 1.42
C ARG A 246 3.65 21.57 1.13
N TRP A 247 2.97 22.19 2.07
CA TRP A 247 1.54 22.46 1.92
C TRP A 247 1.22 23.51 0.85
N SER A 248 2.24 24.19 0.31
CA SER A 248 2.12 25.26 -0.67
C SER A 248 2.70 24.95 -2.06
N GLU A 249 3.45 23.85 -2.22
CA GLU A 249 4.06 23.47 -3.50
C GLU A 249 3.24 22.37 -4.21
N PRO A 250 2.87 22.54 -5.48
CA PRO A 250 2.12 21.51 -6.21
C PRO A 250 3.03 20.33 -6.58
N TYR A 251 2.64 19.12 -6.17
CA TYR A 251 3.26 17.87 -6.63
C TYR A 251 2.25 17.07 -7.46
N CYS A 252 2.73 16.42 -8.53
CA CYS A 252 1.87 15.65 -9.43
C CYS A 252 1.33 14.37 -8.77
N ASP A 253 2.09 13.79 -7.84
CA ASP A 253 1.79 12.47 -7.28
C ASP A 253 1.90 12.39 -5.75
N ALA A 254 1.38 13.39 -5.04
CA ALA A 254 1.32 13.37 -3.58
C ALA A 254 0.04 14.03 -3.04
N LEU A 255 -0.46 13.52 -1.90
CA LEU A 255 -1.59 14.16 -1.22
C LEU A 255 -1.22 15.59 -0.82
N MET A 256 -2.17 16.49 -1.04
CA MET A 256 -2.04 17.93 -0.77
C MET A 256 -3.20 18.36 0.15
N PRO A 257 -3.11 19.51 0.84
CA PRO A 257 -4.20 20.01 1.67
C PRO A 257 -5.55 20.07 0.92
N ALA A 258 -5.54 20.47 -0.35
CA ALA A 258 -6.74 20.51 -1.19
C ALA A 258 -7.39 19.12 -1.35
N HIS A 259 -6.60 18.06 -1.51
CA HIS A 259 -7.10 16.68 -1.59
C HIS A 259 -7.72 16.24 -0.26
N VAL A 260 -7.06 16.52 0.86
CA VAL A 260 -7.58 16.18 2.21
C VAL A 260 -8.90 16.89 2.49
N VAL A 261 -8.99 18.19 2.18
CA VAL A 261 -10.24 18.96 2.33
C VAL A 261 -11.33 18.40 1.41
N THR A 262 -11.00 18.09 0.15
CA THR A 262 -11.95 17.52 -0.81
C THR A 262 -12.51 16.19 -0.32
N LEU A 263 -11.65 15.29 0.19
CA LEU A 263 -12.08 14.02 0.77
C LEU A 263 -12.98 14.23 2.00
N ALA A 264 -12.66 15.19 2.86
CA ALA A 264 -13.49 15.51 4.03
C ALA A 264 -14.88 16.05 3.63
N VAL A 265 -14.94 16.99 2.68
CA VAL A 265 -16.20 17.51 2.14
C VAL A 265 -17.02 16.40 1.49
N ALA A 266 -16.38 15.54 0.68
CA ALA A 266 -17.04 14.41 0.04
C ALA A 266 -17.61 13.41 1.07
N ALA A 267 -16.87 13.15 2.16
CA ALA A 267 -17.35 12.29 3.24
C ALA A 267 -18.56 12.88 3.99
N LEU A 268 -18.51 14.17 4.32
CA LEU A 268 -19.62 14.88 4.97
C LEU A 268 -20.86 14.95 4.07
N GLY A 269 -20.67 15.29 2.79
CA GLY A 269 -21.73 15.33 1.79
C GLY A 269 -22.38 13.96 1.60
N THR A 270 -21.57 12.90 1.53
CA THR A 270 -22.05 11.51 1.45
C THR A 270 -22.87 11.13 2.68
N ALA A 271 -22.38 11.44 3.89
CA ALA A 271 -23.10 11.15 5.13
C ALA A 271 -24.44 11.91 5.21
N GLY A 272 -24.46 13.17 4.78
CA GLY A 272 -25.68 13.96 4.65
C GLY A 272 -26.67 13.34 3.67
N ALA A 273 -26.23 13.03 2.45
CA ALA A 273 -27.08 12.43 1.42
C ALA A 273 -27.70 11.10 1.89
N VAL A 274 -26.90 10.20 2.47
CA VAL A 274 -27.38 8.92 3.00
C VAL A 274 -28.37 9.12 4.16
N ARG A 275 -28.14 10.11 5.02
CA ARG A 275 -29.01 10.37 6.19
C ARG A 275 -30.36 10.98 5.81
N PHE A 276 -30.41 11.85 4.80
CA PHE A 276 -31.63 12.58 4.45
C PHE A 276 -32.46 11.92 3.34
N ALA A 277 -31.87 10.99 2.57
CA ALA A 277 -32.59 10.26 1.52
C ALA A 277 -32.93 8.81 1.89
N GLY A 278 -32.47 8.30 3.04
CA GLY A 278 -32.85 6.99 3.60
C GLY A 278 -33.89 7.12 4.70
#